data_AF-K0Q5W7-F1
#
_entry.id   AF-K0Q5W7-F1
#
_cell.length_a   1.000
_cell.length_b   1.000
_cell.length_c   1.000
_cell.angle_alpha   90.00
_cell.angle_beta   90.00
_cell.angle_gamma   90.00
#
_symmetry.space_group_name_H-M   'P 1'
#
loop_
_entity.id
_entity.type
_entity.pdbx_description
1 polymer ?
#
loop_
_entity_poly.entity_id
_entity_poly.type
_entity_poly.pdbx_seq_one_letter_code
_entity_poly.pdbx_strand_id
1 'polypeptide(L)'
;MLAISGNRSSDSWIAGSMILADFLDRVPNDIDIHHASGNALSDAFDRDLRSLIRAGFKVSSFRQLENELEVKFKKLGTAVVLNWVIGCGETPQLVADRELGMRLTLAEVLAYKVARFKEDPLSKHGEDLRALFPLRRKKIPEFMSLGILGSKPVEREQEPSETSISRPAREEPSADANVKLLPDRT
;
A
#
# COMPACT_ATOMS: atom_id res chain seq x y z
N MET A 1 9.29 20.65 -8.34
CA MET A 1 10.10 19.68 -7.58
C MET A 1 9.87 19.91 -6.10
N LEU A 2 9.53 18.87 -5.34
CA LEU A 2 9.34 18.98 -3.89
C LEU A 2 10.66 19.41 -3.23
N ALA A 3 10.61 20.32 -2.25
CA ALA A 3 11.81 20.82 -1.57
C ALA A 3 12.62 19.72 -0.86
N ILE A 4 12.00 18.55 -0.64
CA ILE A 4 12.56 17.41 0.08
C ILE A 4 12.94 16.23 -0.84
N SER A 5 12.72 16.32 -2.15
CA SER A 5 12.93 15.19 -3.07
C SER A 5 14.39 14.71 -3.05
N GLY A 6 15.35 15.63 -2.98
CA GLY A 6 16.78 15.32 -2.91
C GLY A 6 17.23 14.62 -1.62
N ASN A 7 16.36 14.54 -0.60
CA ASN A 7 16.67 13.86 0.66
C ASN A 7 16.21 12.39 0.66
N ARG A 8 15.59 11.92 -0.43
CA ARG A 8 15.13 10.53 -0.57
C ARG A 8 16.26 9.63 -1.05
N SER A 9 16.22 8.37 -0.62
CA SER A 9 17.25 7.33 -0.80
C SER A 9 16.62 5.93 -0.69
N SER A 10 17.42 4.87 -0.76
CA SER A 10 16.96 3.50 -0.51
C SER A 10 16.38 3.30 0.89
N ASP A 11 16.78 4.14 1.85
CA ASP A 11 16.41 4.00 3.27
C ASP A 11 15.34 5.03 3.69
N SER A 12 14.96 5.94 2.77
CA SER A 12 13.93 6.96 2.98
C SER A 12 13.28 7.33 1.65
N TRP A 13 12.02 6.98 1.46
CA TRP A 13 11.34 7.11 0.16
C TRP A 13 9.94 7.69 0.30
N ILE A 14 9.44 8.31 -0.77
CA ILE A 14 8.04 8.75 -0.85
C ILE A 14 7.14 7.51 -1.00
N ALA A 15 6.00 7.55 -0.32
CA ALA A 15 4.96 6.54 -0.36
C ALA A 15 3.57 7.19 -0.50
N GLY A 16 2.53 6.36 -0.40
CA GLY A 16 1.17 6.85 -0.25
C GLY A 16 0.58 7.52 -1.49
N SER A 17 -0.40 8.39 -1.25
CA SER A 17 -1.29 8.90 -2.30
C SER A 17 -0.63 9.91 -3.23
N MET A 18 0.47 10.55 -2.81
CA MET A 18 1.21 11.52 -3.64
C MET A 18 1.74 10.88 -4.93
N ILE A 19 2.08 9.58 -4.89
CA ILE A 19 2.53 8.82 -6.07
C ILE A 19 1.39 8.59 -7.06
N LEU A 20 0.14 8.65 -6.59
CA LEU A 20 -1.05 8.48 -7.43
C LEU A 20 -1.67 9.81 -7.85
N ALA A 21 -1.07 10.96 -7.52
CA ALA A 21 -1.73 12.27 -7.65
C ALA A 21 -2.36 12.51 -9.03
N ASP A 22 -1.67 12.13 -10.11
CA ASP A 22 -2.15 12.30 -11.50
C ASP A 22 -3.32 11.39 -11.88
N PHE A 23 -3.59 10.35 -11.07
CA PHE A 23 -4.66 9.38 -11.29
C PHE A 23 -5.86 9.58 -10.36
N LEU A 24 -5.79 10.54 -9.44
CA LEU A 24 -6.83 10.81 -8.45
C LEU A 24 -7.65 12.03 -8.86
N ASP A 25 -8.95 12.00 -8.58
CA ASP A 25 -9.86 13.16 -8.77
C ASP A 25 -9.66 14.25 -7.70
N ARG A 26 -8.66 14.10 -6.84
CA ARG A 26 -8.31 15.03 -5.75
C ARG A 26 -6.81 15.22 -5.66
N VAL A 27 -6.40 16.37 -5.11
CA VAL A 27 -5.00 16.61 -4.75
C VAL A 27 -4.71 15.97 -3.39
N PRO A 28 -3.69 15.08 -3.27
CA PRO A 28 -3.23 14.60 -1.97
C PRO A 28 -2.78 15.76 -1.09
N ASN A 29 -3.27 15.80 0.15
CA ASN A 29 -3.00 16.86 1.12
C ASN A 29 -1.86 16.51 2.11
N ASP A 30 -1.42 15.26 2.06
CA ASP A 30 -0.35 14.66 2.85
C ASP A 30 0.77 14.12 1.94
N ILE A 31 1.99 14.13 2.48
CA ILE A 31 3.15 13.46 1.89
C ILE A 31 3.62 12.40 2.87
N ASP A 32 3.44 11.13 2.49
CA ASP A 32 3.92 9.99 3.27
C ASP A 32 5.36 9.68 2.88
N ILE A 33 6.24 9.62 3.87
CA ILE A 33 7.66 9.35 3.75
C ILE A 33 7.95 8.13 4.61
N HIS A 34 8.36 7.03 3.99
CA HIS A 34 8.65 5.79 4.70
C HIS A 34 10.17 5.63 4.87
N HIS A 35 10.55 4.96 5.96
CA HIS A 35 11.94 4.75 6.34
C HIS A 35 12.22 3.29 6.67
N ALA A 36 13.43 2.82 6.34
CA ALA A 36 13.86 1.46 6.68
C ALA A 36 14.11 1.27 8.20
N SER A 37 14.36 2.36 8.93
CA SER A 37 14.63 2.32 10.38
C SER A 37 14.35 3.66 11.05
N GLY A 38 14.31 3.66 12.39
CA GLY A 38 14.21 4.90 13.18
C GLY A 38 15.39 5.85 12.97
N ASN A 39 16.61 5.34 12.75
CA ASN A 39 17.77 6.18 12.44
C ASN A 39 17.60 6.89 11.08
N ALA A 40 17.18 6.13 10.06
CA ALA A 40 16.91 6.69 8.74
C ALA A 40 15.78 7.73 8.78
N LEU A 41 14.78 7.54 9.65
CA LEU A 41 13.74 8.53 9.93
C LEU A 41 14.33 9.80 10.53
N SER A 42 15.08 9.69 11.63
CA SER A 42 15.67 10.85 12.31
C SER A 42 16.55 11.68 11.37
N ASP A 43 17.43 11.03 10.61
CA ASP A 43 18.33 11.71 9.67
C ASP A 43 17.59 12.38 8.51
N ALA A 44 16.52 11.76 8.02
CA ALA A 44 15.70 12.31 6.96
C ALA A 44 14.84 13.49 7.45
N PHE A 45 14.23 13.37 8.64
CA PHE A 45 13.45 14.43 9.26
C PHE A 45 14.27 15.71 9.41
N ASP A 46 15.49 15.59 9.93
CA ASP A 46 16.42 16.70 10.10
C ASP A 46 16.75 17.42 8.79
N ARG A 47 17.02 16.66 7.73
CA ARG A 47 17.31 17.20 6.39
C ARG A 47 16.07 17.85 5.78
N ASP A 48 14.91 17.24 5.93
CA ASP A 48 13.65 17.74 5.40
C ASP A 48 13.24 19.03 6.09
N LEU A 49 13.33 19.09 7.42
CA LEU A 49 13.05 20.28 8.21
C LEU A 49 13.93 21.45 7.75
N ARG A 50 15.24 21.24 7.59
CA ARG A 50 16.15 22.27 7.05
C ARG A 50 15.76 22.72 5.65
N SER A 51 15.38 21.78 4.78
CA SER A 51 15.02 22.07 3.38
C SER A 51 13.71 22.86 3.30
N LEU A 52 12.71 22.50 4.11
CA LEU A 52 11.41 23.17 4.19
C LEU A 52 11.54 24.58 4.77
N ILE A 53 12.32 24.75 5.84
CA ILE A 53 12.58 26.08 6.42
C ILE A 53 13.26 26.99 5.39
N ARG A 54 14.29 26.50 4.68
CA ARG A 54 14.94 27.26 3.60
C ARG A 54 13.98 27.61 2.47
N ALA A 55 13.01 26.74 2.19
CA ALA A 55 11.94 27.01 1.22
C ALA A 55 10.85 27.96 1.76
N GLY A 56 10.98 28.47 2.99
CA GLY A 56 10.07 29.45 3.60
C GLY A 56 8.84 28.85 4.28
N PHE A 57 8.81 27.54 4.52
CA PHE A 57 7.77 26.91 5.33
C PHE A 57 8.01 27.12 6.82
N LYS A 58 6.92 27.22 7.58
CA LYS A 58 6.93 27.27 9.05
C LYS A 58 6.19 26.07 9.60
N VAL A 59 6.73 25.47 10.66
CA VAL A 59 6.04 24.43 11.43
C VAL A 59 4.83 25.06 12.10
N SER A 60 3.68 24.38 12.02
CA SER A 60 2.43 24.82 12.65
C SER A 60 1.94 23.88 13.73
N SER A 61 2.18 22.58 13.59
CA SER A 61 1.91 21.57 14.63
C SER A 61 2.75 20.32 14.38
N PHE A 62 2.93 19.53 15.43
CA PHE A 62 3.62 18.25 15.44
C PHE A 62 2.79 17.23 16.23
N ARG A 63 2.79 15.99 15.76
CA ARG A 63 2.16 14.86 16.43
C ARG A 63 3.07 13.65 16.29
N GLN A 64 3.45 13.07 17.42
CA GLN A 64 4.22 11.83 17.46
C GLN A 64 3.30 10.67 17.81
N LEU A 65 3.39 9.60 17.02
CA LEU A 65 2.84 8.28 17.27
C LEU A 65 4.01 7.28 17.39
N GLU A 66 3.71 6.03 17.77
CA GLU A 66 4.75 5.02 18.03
C GLU A 66 5.74 4.85 16.87
N ASN A 67 5.23 4.78 15.62
CA ASN A 67 6.02 4.55 14.42
C ASN A 67 5.90 5.67 13.37
N GLU A 68 5.36 6.82 13.77
CA GLU A 68 5.04 7.90 12.85
C GLU A 68 5.25 9.27 13.51
N LEU A 69 5.86 10.18 12.77
CA LEU A 69 5.95 11.59 13.08
C LEU A 69 5.17 12.37 12.02
N GLU A 70 4.09 13.03 12.43
CA GLU A 70 3.31 13.93 11.59
C GLU A 70 3.69 15.37 11.91
N VAL A 71 4.01 16.16 10.88
CA VAL A 71 4.25 17.61 11.03
C VAL A 71 3.48 18.37 9.97
N LYS A 72 2.74 19.38 10.42
CA LYS A 72 2.01 20.30 9.56
C LYS A 72 2.82 21.56 9.32
N PHE A 73 3.11 21.86 8.07
CA PHE A 73 3.80 23.07 7.64
C PHE A 73 2.83 24.07 7.00
N LYS A 74 3.16 25.36 7.09
CA LYS A 74 2.43 26.45 6.43
C LYS A 74 3.37 27.37 5.65
N LYS A 75 2.91 27.84 4.50
CA LYS A 75 3.57 28.88 3.68
C LYS A 75 2.51 29.64 2.87
N LEU A 76 2.50 30.98 2.98
CA LEU A 76 1.64 31.87 2.19
C LEU A 76 0.15 31.44 2.12
N GLY A 77 -0.42 31.00 3.25
CA GLY A 77 -1.82 30.56 3.32
C GLY A 77 -2.06 29.09 2.92
N THR A 78 -1.09 28.41 2.33
CA THR A 78 -1.14 26.96 2.05
C THR A 78 -0.61 26.17 3.24
N ALA A 79 -1.21 25.00 3.50
CA ALA A 79 -0.72 24.03 4.47
C ALA A 79 -0.43 22.70 3.79
N VAL A 80 0.61 22.01 4.26
CA VAL A 80 0.95 20.65 3.84
C VAL A 80 1.27 19.83 5.09
N VAL A 81 0.86 18.56 5.08
CA VAL A 81 1.18 17.60 6.13
C VAL A 81 2.24 16.65 5.60
N LEU A 82 3.30 16.43 6.36
CA LEU A 82 4.29 15.40 6.08
C LEU A 82 4.24 14.38 7.20
N ASN A 83 4.22 13.10 6.82
CA ASN A 83 4.24 11.96 7.71
C ASN A 83 5.55 11.21 7.48
N TRP A 84 6.41 11.12 8.50
CA TRP A 84 7.59 10.27 8.49
C TRP A 84 7.24 8.98 9.23
N VAL A 85 7.25 7.85 8.53
CA VAL A 85 6.75 6.55 9.00
C VAL A 85 7.89 5.53 8.98
N ILE A 86 8.10 4.81 10.07
CA ILE A 86 8.99 3.66 10.07
C ILE A 86 8.27 2.51 9.37
N GLY A 87 8.80 2.08 8.22
CA GLY A 87 8.26 0.96 7.47
C GLY A 87 8.43 -0.34 8.25
N CYS A 88 7.38 -1.16 8.29
CA CYS A 88 7.43 -2.49 8.89
C CYS A 88 7.42 -3.54 7.79
N GLY A 89 8.43 -4.43 7.78
CA GLY A 89 8.39 -5.66 6.98
C GLY A 89 9.41 -5.74 5.83
N GLU A 90 8.94 -6.27 4.70
CA GLU A 90 9.74 -6.65 3.54
C GLU A 90 10.40 -5.45 2.84
N THR A 91 11.51 -5.71 2.15
CA THR A 91 12.22 -4.70 1.37
C THR A 91 11.35 -4.23 0.20
N PRO A 92 10.96 -2.94 0.15
CA PRO A 92 10.05 -2.46 -0.88
C PRO A 92 10.73 -2.34 -2.24
N GLN A 93 9.93 -2.42 -3.31
CA GLN A 93 10.41 -2.05 -4.65
C GLN A 93 10.38 -0.53 -4.83
N LEU A 94 11.56 0.04 -5.04
CA LEU A 94 11.77 1.49 -5.18
C LEU A 94 12.19 1.86 -6.60
N VAL A 95 11.80 3.06 -7.02
CA VAL A 95 12.23 3.67 -8.29
C VAL A 95 12.68 5.10 -8.07
N ALA A 96 13.66 5.52 -8.86
CA ALA A 96 14.06 6.91 -8.93
C ALA A 96 13.03 7.71 -9.74
N ASP A 97 12.67 8.87 -9.22
CA ASP A 97 11.67 9.77 -9.74
C ASP A 97 12.23 11.20 -9.76
N ARG A 98 12.06 11.88 -10.88
CA ARG A 98 12.63 13.21 -11.09
C ARG A 98 12.05 14.24 -10.13
N GLU A 99 10.78 14.13 -9.76
CA GLU A 99 10.08 15.12 -8.95
C GLU A 99 10.04 14.76 -7.48
N LEU A 100 9.95 13.46 -7.19
CA LEU A 100 9.75 12.91 -5.86
C LEU A 100 11.04 12.36 -5.22
N GLY A 101 12.11 12.16 -6.00
CA GLY A 101 13.33 11.48 -5.52
C GLY A 101 13.16 9.96 -5.55
N MET A 102 13.49 9.25 -4.48
CA MET A 102 13.17 7.82 -4.37
C MET A 102 11.73 7.63 -3.90
N ARG A 103 10.99 6.74 -4.55
CA ARG A 103 9.60 6.42 -4.18
C ARG A 103 9.27 4.94 -4.40
N LEU A 104 8.16 4.49 -3.82
CA LEU A 104 7.55 3.20 -4.16
C LEU A 104 7.15 3.13 -5.64
N THR A 105 7.14 1.92 -6.19
CA THR A 105 6.47 1.65 -7.46
C THR A 105 4.96 1.88 -7.32
N LEU A 106 4.28 2.11 -8.45
CA LEU A 106 2.81 2.20 -8.46
C LEU A 106 2.17 0.90 -7.94
N ALA A 107 2.74 -0.26 -8.30
CA ALA A 107 2.24 -1.56 -7.86
C ALA A 107 2.27 -1.71 -6.34
N GLU A 108 3.37 -1.33 -5.69
CA GLU A 108 3.50 -1.33 -4.22
C GLU A 108 2.46 -0.44 -3.54
N VAL A 109 2.27 0.78 -4.05
CA VAL A 109 1.27 1.70 -3.50
C VAL A 109 -0.14 1.14 -3.62
N LEU A 110 -0.47 0.52 -4.76
CA LEU A 110 -1.76 -0.12 -4.98
C LEU A 110 -1.96 -1.34 -4.08
N ALA A 111 -0.95 -2.19 -3.93
CA ALA A 111 -0.99 -3.34 -3.04
C ALA A 111 -1.26 -2.91 -1.60
N TYR A 112 -0.56 -1.88 -1.12
CA TYR A 112 -0.78 -1.31 0.22
C TYR A 112 -2.21 -0.76 0.37
N LYS A 113 -2.72 -0.01 -0.60
CA LYS A 113 -4.10 0.52 -0.55
C LYS A 113 -5.15 -0.59 -0.57
N VAL A 114 -4.95 -1.66 -1.34
CA VAL A 114 -5.85 -2.83 -1.35
C VAL A 114 -5.82 -3.55 -0.01
N ALA A 115 -4.65 -3.74 0.60
CA ALA A 115 -4.54 -4.33 1.93
C ALA A 115 -5.31 -3.50 2.96
N ARG A 116 -5.11 -2.17 2.98
CA ARG A 116 -5.84 -1.26 3.88
C ARG A 116 -7.34 -1.19 3.61
N PHE A 117 -7.76 -1.25 2.35
CA PHE A 117 -9.18 -1.30 2.00
C PHE A 117 -9.88 -2.55 2.53
N LYS A 118 -9.18 -3.69 2.60
CA LYS A 118 -9.73 -4.92 3.21
C LYS A 118 -9.93 -4.78 4.71
N GLU A 119 -9.09 -4.01 5.38
CA GLU A 119 -9.17 -3.72 6.82
C GLU A 119 -10.28 -2.67 7.11
N ASP A 120 -10.32 -1.61 6.31
CA ASP A 120 -11.31 -0.53 6.42
C ASP A 120 -11.79 -0.05 5.03
N PRO A 121 -12.93 -0.57 4.54
CA PRO A 121 -13.49 -0.23 3.24
C PRO A 121 -14.04 1.20 3.11
N LEU A 122 -14.28 1.89 4.23
CA LEU A 122 -14.81 3.26 4.26
C LEU A 122 -13.70 4.32 4.37
N SER A 123 -12.44 3.89 4.49
CA SER A 123 -11.28 4.78 4.50
C SER A 123 -11.03 5.47 3.15
N LYS A 124 -10.21 6.52 3.17
CA LYS A 124 -9.68 7.23 1.98
C LYS A 124 -9.06 6.28 0.94
N HIS A 125 -8.61 5.09 1.36
CA HIS A 125 -8.06 4.07 0.46
C HIS A 125 -9.10 3.53 -0.51
N GLY A 126 -10.36 3.39 -0.10
CA GLY A 126 -11.45 2.95 -0.98
C GLY A 126 -11.82 3.99 -2.02
N GLU A 127 -11.79 5.28 -1.67
CA GLU A 127 -11.99 6.38 -2.63
C GLU A 127 -10.88 6.41 -3.67
N ASP A 128 -9.62 6.31 -3.24
CA ASP A 128 -8.48 6.28 -4.14
C ASP A 128 -8.57 5.09 -5.11
N LEU A 129 -8.91 3.89 -4.63
CA LEU A 129 -9.12 2.72 -5.49
C LEU A 129 -10.31 2.91 -6.46
N ARG A 130 -11.35 3.63 -6.03
CA ARG A 130 -12.50 3.93 -6.89
C ARG A 130 -12.15 4.85 -8.05
N ALA A 131 -11.37 5.91 -7.79
CA ALA A 131 -10.88 6.84 -8.80
C ALA A 131 -10.01 6.14 -9.87
N LEU A 132 -9.41 5.00 -9.54
CA LEU A 132 -8.59 4.22 -10.47
C LEU A 132 -9.40 3.25 -11.37
N PHE A 133 -10.65 2.91 -11.03
CA PHE A 133 -11.45 1.99 -11.85
C PHE A 133 -11.76 2.50 -13.27
N PRO A 134 -12.07 3.79 -13.51
CA PRO A 134 -12.27 4.33 -14.85
C PRO A 134 -11.05 4.12 -15.79
N LEU A 135 -9.84 4.10 -15.25
CA LEU A 135 -8.61 3.86 -16.00
C LEU A 135 -8.47 2.40 -16.47
N ARG A 136 -9.23 1.44 -15.91
CA ARG A 136 -9.31 0.08 -16.45
C ARG A 136 -10.08 0.01 -17.78
N ARG A 137 -10.90 1.02 -18.11
CA ARG A 137 -11.70 1.06 -19.34
C ARG A 137 -11.08 1.89 -20.46
N LYS A 138 -10.05 2.70 -20.18
CA LYS A 138 -9.27 3.43 -21.18
C LYS A 138 -7.83 2.95 -21.07
N LYS A 139 -7.38 2.16 -22.07
CA LYS A 139 -6.02 1.63 -22.28
C LYS A 139 -5.01 2.10 -21.22
N ILE A 140 -4.61 1.16 -20.36
CA ILE A 140 -3.43 1.31 -19.51
C ILE A 140 -2.27 1.77 -20.43
N PRO A 141 -1.56 2.87 -20.12
CA PRO A 141 -0.39 3.26 -20.88
C PRO A 141 0.63 2.11 -20.95
N GLU A 142 1.20 1.86 -22.14
CA GLU A 142 2.11 0.74 -22.43
C GLU A 142 3.31 0.61 -21.48
N PHE A 143 3.66 1.65 -20.72
CA PHE A 143 4.74 1.56 -19.73
C PHE A 143 4.40 0.69 -18.50
N MET A 144 3.12 0.35 -18.25
CA MET A 144 2.74 -0.64 -17.24
C MET A 144 2.69 -2.08 -17.79
N SER A 145 2.89 -2.30 -19.09
CA SER A 145 2.96 -3.63 -19.69
C SER A 145 4.37 -4.25 -19.75
N LEU A 146 5.39 -3.56 -19.25
CA LEU A 146 6.77 -4.08 -19.23
C LEU A 146 7.14 -4.63 -17.84
N GLY A 147 6.85 -5.93 -17.65
CA GLY A 147 7.28 -6.79 -16.55
C GLY A 147 6.25 -6.85 -15.42
N ILE A 148 5.51 -7.92 -15.15
CA ILE A 148 5.92 -9.33 -15.00
C ILE A 148 4.69 -10.18 -15.36
N LEU A 149 4.74 -10.95 -16.45
CA LEU A 149 4.07 -12.26 -16.56
C LEU A 149 4.65 -13.00 -17.77
N GLY A 150 5.85 -13.55 -17.61
CA GLY A 150 6.35 -14.59 -18.50
C GLY A 150 5.64 -15.91 -18.19
N SER A 151 4.36 -16.01 -18.57
CA SER A 151 3.66 -17.29 -18.59
C SER A 151 3.13 -17.49 -20.00
N LYS A 152 3.79 -18.39 -20.74
CA LYS A 152 3.33 -18.85 -22.05
C LYS A 152 1.88 -19.34 -21.94
N PRO A 153 1.03 -19.13 -22.96
CA PRO A 153 -0.30 -19.72 -22.95
C PRO A 153 -0.16 -21.24 -23.01
N VAL A 154 -0.71 -21.93 -22.01
CA VAL A 154 -0.93 -23.37 -22.05
C VAL A 154 -2.03 -23.61 -23.08
N GLU A 155 -1.68 -24.29 -24.18
CA GLU A 155 -2.64 -24.80 -25.14
C GLU A 155 -3.60 -25.76 -24.41
N ARG A 156 -4.90 -25.49 -24.50
CA ARG A 156 -5.95 -26.42 -24.03
C ARG A 156 -5.96 -27.60 -25.00
N GLU A 157 -5.43 -28.73 -24.56
CA GLU A 157 -5.76 -30.01 -25.18
C GLU A 157 -7.24 -30.31 -24.95
N GLN A 158 -7.90 -30.69 -26.05
CA GLN A 158 -9.30 -31.09 -26.11
C GLN A 158 -9.49 -32.42 -25.35
N GLU A 159 -10.46 -32.46 -24.45
CA GLU A 159 -10.97 -33.71 -23.88
C GLU A 159 -11.63 -34.56 -24.97
N PRO A 160 -11.37 -35.88 -25.03
CA PRO A 160 -12.27 -36.82 -25.63
C PRO A 160 -13.29 -37.33 -24.60
N SER A 161 -14.53 -37.37 -25.10
CA SER A 161 -15.78 -37.82 -24.51
C SER A 161 -15.84 -39.32 -24.15
N GLU A 162 -16.67 -39.59 -23.13
CA GLU A 162 -17.45 -40.81 -22.85
C GLU A 162 -16.73 -42.11 -22.44
N THR A 163 -17.03 -42.61 -21.24
CA THR A 163 -18.01 -43.71 -21.08
C THR A 163 -18.35 -44.02 -19.62
N SER A 164 -19.63 -44.40 -19.45
CA SER A 164 -20.37 -44.86 -18.27
C SER A 164 -19.71 -45.97 -17.44
N ILE A 165 -20.09 -46.09 -16.15
CA ILE A 165 -20.77 -47.27 -15.55
C ILE A 165 -20.87 -47.19 -14.00
N SER A 166 -22.13 -47.21 -13.52
CA SER A 166 -22.75 -47.75 -12.27
C SER A 166 -22.24 -47.49 -10.83
N ARG A 167 -23.21 -47.08 -9.99
CA ARG A 167 -23.32 -47.23 -8.52
C ARG A 167 -23.40 -48.70 -8.04
N PRO A 168 -23.01 -48.96 -6.78
CA PRO A 168 -23.97 -49.43 -5.76
C PRO A 168 -23.81 -48.65 -4.42
N ALA A 169 -24.87 -48.21 -3.74
CA ALA A 169 -25.70 -48.85 -2.71
C ALA A 169 -25.20 -48.61 -1.26
N ARG A 170 -26.16 -48.24 -0.39
CA ARG A 170 -26.07 -47.77 1.00
C ARG A 170 -25.58 -48.84 1.99
N GLU A 171 -24.97 -48.40 3.09
CA GLU A 171 -25.14 -48.99 4.42
C GLU A 171 -24.83 -47.96 5.54
N GLU A 172 -25.85 -47.63 6.33
CA GLU A 172 -25.81 -47.27 7.77
C GLU A 172 -26.70 -48.33 8.47
N PRO A 173 -26.69 -48.56 9.81
CA PRO A 173 -26.19 -47.74 10.91
C PRO A 173 -25.46 -48.53 12.04
N SER A 174 -24.98 -47.85 13.10
CA SER A 174 -25.35 -48.19 14.49
C SER A 174 -24.58 -47.32 15.51
N ALA A 175 -25.35 -46.83 16.48
CA ALA A 175 -24.92 -46.11 17.67
C ALA A 175 -24.13 -47.00 18.64
N ASP A 176 -23.24 -46.40 19.43
CA ASP A 176 -23.37 -46.51 20.88
C ASP A 176 -22.66 -45.37 21.63
N ALA A 177 -23.32 -44.98 22.72
CA ALA A 177 -23.09 -43.81 23.53
C ALA A 177 -21.96 -44.01 24.55
N ASN A 178 -21.33 -42.91 25.01
CA ASN A 178 -21.49 -42.57 26.42
C ASN A 178 -21.11 -41.12 26.77
N VAL A 179 -21.99 -40.56 27.62
CA VAL A 179 -21.94 -39.26 28.26
C VAL A 179 -21.24 -39.38 29.62
N LYS A 180 -20.40 -38.41 29.99
CA LYS A 180 -20.21 -37.96 31.40
C LYS A 180 -19.36 -36.67 31.39
N LEU A 181 -20.00 -35.51 31.54
CA LEU A 181 -20.23 -34.78 32.81
C LEU A 181 -18.97 -34.05 33.33
N LEU A 182 -18.95 -32.73 33.10
CA LEU A 182 -18.39 -31.68 33.96
C LEU A 182 -18.85 -31.88 35.43
N PRO A 183 -18.13 -31.39 36.48
CA PRO A 183 -17.95 -29.93 36.64
C PRO A 183 -16.71 -29.40 37.40
N ASP A 184 -16.48 -28.10 37.18
CA ASP A 184 -16.10 -26.98 38.07
C ASP A 184 -14.98 -27.03 39.14
N ARG A 185 -14.21 -25.92 39.07
CA ARG A 185 -13.69 -25.03 40.15
C ARG A 185 -12.55 -25.52 41.05
N THR A 186 -11.42 -24.81 41.00
CA THR A 186 -11.15 -23.61 41.83
C THR A 186 -10.11 -22.72 41.18
#